data_AF-A0A965JPZ0-F1
#
_entry.id   AF-A0A965JPZ0-F1
#
_cell.length_a   1.000
_cell.length_b   1.000
_cell.length_c   1.000
_cell.angle_alpha   90.00
_cell.angle_beta   90.00
_cell.angle_gamma   90.00
#
_symmetry.space_group_name_H-M   'P 1'
#
loop_
_entity.id
_entity.type
_entity.pdbx_description
1 polymer ?
#
loop_
_entity_poly.entity_id
_entity_poly.type
_entity_poly.pdbx_seq_one_letter_code
_entity_poly.pdbx_strand_id
1 'polypeptide(L)'
;MKRRTWLLSGVGAAGALVVGWACLPPRSRLGAPELLASSDSSPTQAVALNGWIRVRRDGGVQLAMPRSEMGQGVHTALALLVAEELDLPLARIELIAPGHDTLYGNVAVMLMSLPVHPDSTEPGHESKAVAAGRWMVSKIARELGINMTGGSTSVADAWEPMRWAAASARAQLVGAAASRWQRPPQECVVDNGVVRHASLGLSAHFGELAADAARATQAVSGEVHLKPAAAWRQIGRPAHRLDAAVKSDGRAVFGQDVRLPNMVYAAVRHSPALAGALPALDEAQ
;
A
#
# COMPACT_ATOMS: atom_id res chain seq x y z
N MET A 1 48.33 -0.31 -18.20
CA MET A 1 47.55 -1.49 -17.74
C MET A 1 47.23 -2.38 -18.92
N LYS A 2 47.29 -3.71 -18.79
CA LYS A 2 46.93 -4.64 -19.89
C LYS A 2 45.40 -4.70 -20.04
N ARG A 3 44.88 -4.65 -21.27
CA ARG A 3 43.43 -4.70 -21.57
C ARG A 3 42.70 -5.85 -20.87
N ARG A 4 43.34 -7.02 -20.79
CA ARG A 4 42.81 -8.21 -20.09
C ARG A 4 42.60 -7.98 -18.59
N THR A 5 43.55 -7.33 -17.92
CA THR A 5 43.43 -7.02 -16.50
C THR A 5 42.30 -6.02 -16.27
N TRP A 6 42.16 -5.01 -17.13
CA TRP A 6 41.07 -4.04 -17.02
C TRP A 6 39.68 -4.66 -17.22
N LEU A 7 39.53 -5.54 -18.22
CA LEU A 7 38.29 -6.30 -18.46
C LEU A 7 37.96 -7.26 -17.30
N LEU A 8 38.93 -8.03 -16.84
CA LEU A 8 38.72 -8.99 -15.73
C LEU A 8 38.40 -8.26 -14.42
N SER A 9 39.07 -7.15 -14.13
CA SER A 9 38.77 -6.31 -12.95
C SER A 9 37.37 -5.69 -13.05
N GLY A 10 36.96 -5.21 -14.24
CA GLY A 10 35.62 -4.68 -14.46
C GLY A 10 34.52 -5.72 -14.25
N VAL A 11 34.71 -6.93 -14.81
CA VAL A 11 33.77 -8.06 -14.60
C VAL A 11 33.73 -8.48 -13.13
N GLY A 12 34.88 -8.55 -12.46
CA GLY A 12 34.95 -8.87 -11.03
C GLY A 12 34.20 -7.87 -10.16
N ALA A 13 34.39 -6.56 -10.39
CA ALA A 13 33.71 -5.50 -9.66
C ALA A 13 32.18 -5.52 -9.89
N ALA A 14 31.75 -5.68 -11.15
CA ALA A 14 30.33 -5.81 -11.48
C ALA A 14 29.70 -7.06 -10.84
N GLY A 15 30.40 -8.20 -10.89
CA GLY A 15 29.96 -9.43 -10.24
C GLY A 15 29.80 -9.28 -8.72
N ALA A 16 30.76 -8.64 -8.06
CA ALA A 16 30.69 -8.35 -6.63
C ALA A 16 29.52 -7.45 -6.27
N LEU A 17 29.22 -6.42 -7.08
CA LEU A 17 28.05 -5.56 -6.89
C LEU A 17 26.73 -6.33 -7.04
N VAL A 18 26.62 -7.21 -8.05
CA VAL A 18 25.41 -8.04 -8.25
C VAL A 18 25.21 -9.01 -7.08
N VAL A 19 26.27 -9.67 -6.62
CA VAL A 19 26.21 -10.55 -5.45
C VAL A 19 25.87 -9.77 -4.19
N GLY A 20 26.49 -8.60 -3.98
CA GLY A 20 26.19 -7.72 -2.86
C GLY A 20 24.72 -7.26 -2.86
N TRP A 21 24.23 -6.78 -4.00
CA TRP A 21 22.82 -6.40 -4.16
C TRP A 21 21.89 -7.59 -3.95
N ALA A 22 22.27 -8.79 -4.40
CA ALA A 22 21.52 -10.00 -4.15
C ALA A 22 21.50 -10.34 -2.63
N CYS A 23 22.61 -10.28 -1.91
CA CYS A 23 22.62 -10.62 -0.50
C CYS A 23 21.85 -9.62 0.41
N LEU A 24 21.60 -8.38 -0.03
CA LEU A 24 20.81 -7.41 0.74
C LEU A 24 19.33 -7.83 0.86
N PRO A 25 18.62 -7.50 1.94
CA PRO A 25 17.17 -7.70 1.98
C PRO A 25 16.45 -6.83 0.94
N PRO A 26 15.27 -7.23 0.44
CA PRO A 26 14.42 -6.34 -0.35
C PRO A 26 14.12 -5.04 0.40
N ARG A 27 14.03 -3.91 -0.31
CA ARG A 27 13.68 -2.61 0.29
C ARG A 27 12.40 -2.69 1.11
N SER A 28 12.41 -2.06 2.29
CA SER A 28 11.23 -1.98 3.17
C SER A 28 10.04 -1.38 2.42
N ARG A 29 8.85 -1.95 2.65
CA ARG A 29 7.59 -1.42 2.11
C ARG A 29 6.87 -0.48 3.07
N LEU A 30 7.51 0.02 4.13
CA LEU A 30 6.92 1.02 5.02
C LEU A 30 7.07 2.45 4.48
N GLY A 31 8.19 2.73 3.79
CA GLY A 31 8.54 4.07 3.35
C GLY A 31 8.86 5.03 4.50
N ALA A 32 9.55 6.12 4.18
CA ALA A 32 9.87 7.14 5.16
C ALA A 32 8.73 8.17 5.26
N PRO A 33 8.50 8.80 6.43
CA PRO A 33 7.48 9.83 6.60
C PRO A 33 7.56 10.96 5.56
N GLU A 34 8.76 11.27 5.07
CA GLU A 34 9.06 12.33 4.11
C GLU A 34 8.36 12.13 2.76
N LEU A 35 8.10 10.87 2.36
CA LEU A 35 7.32 10.57 1.15
C LEU A 35 5.89 11.11 1.23
N LEU A 36 5.39 11.21 2.45
CA LEU A 36 4.12 11.83 2.78
C LEU A 36 4.34 13.17 3.48
N ALA A 37 5.55 13.72 3.59
CA ALA A 37 5.74 15.09 4.03
C ALA A 37 5.70 15.99 2.79
N SER A 38 4.56 16.63 2.55
CA SER A 38 4.31 17.74 1.60
C SER A 38 4.35 17.49 0.08
N SER A 39 3.18 17.72 -0.54
CA SER A 39 3.04 18.33 -1.88
C SER A 39 1.84 19.30 -1.98
N ASP A 40 0.96 19.37 -0.98
CA ASP A 40 -0.17 20.31 -0.94
C ASP A 40 -0.10 21.21 0.29
N SER A 41 -0.19 22.51 0.05
CA SER A 41 -0.44 23.57 1.03
C SER A 41 -1.87 23.53 1.57
N SER A 42 -2.35 22.35 1.98
CA SER A 42 -3.64 22.21 2.66
C SER A 42 -3.48 22.49 4.15
N PRO A 43 -4.34 23.33 4.77
CA PRO A 43 -4.23 23.74 6.18
C PRO A 43 -4.47 22.61 7.20
N THR A 44 -4.76 21.39 6.77
CA THR A 44 -4.78 20.22 7.65
C THR A 44 -3.36 19.74 7.93
N GLN A 45 -2.80 20.23 9.04
CA GLN A 45 -1.54 19.76 9.65
C GLN A 45 -1.60 18.28 10.07
N ALA A 46 -1.69 17.38 9.10
CA ALA A 46 -1.55 15.95 9.34
C ALA A 46 -0.06 15.59 9.45
N VAL A 47 0.28 14.76 10.42
CA VAL A 47 1.66 14.33 10.67
C VAL A 47 1.88 12.95 10.04
N ALA A 48 2.86 12.84 9.14
CA ALA A 48 3.24 11.57 8.54
C ALA A 48 3.99 10.69 9.56
N LEU A 49 3.59 9.42 9.65
CA LEU A 49 4.24 8.42 10.51
C LEU A 49 5.08 7.40 9.71
N ASN A 50 4.78 7.24 8.43
CA ASN A 50 5.53 6.44 7.45
C ASN A 50 5.08 6.84 6.03
N GLY A 51 5.49 6.08 5.02
CA GLY A 51 5.13 6.33 3.61
C GLY A 51 3.67 6.03 3.24
N TRP A 52 2.81 5.58 4.17
CA TRP A 52 1.40 5.26 3.89
C TRP A 52 0.40 6.05 4.72
N ILE A 53 0.77 6.44 5.93
CA ILE A 53 -0.16 6.96 6.94
C ILE A 53 0.25 8.35 7.42
N ARG A 54 -0.71 9.28 7.37
CA ARG A 54 -0.67 10.52 8.14
C ARG A 54 -1.78 10.54 9.18
N VAL A 55 -1.53 11.15 10.32
CA VAL A 55 -2.52 11.36 11.38
C VAL A 55 -2.91 12.83 11.42
N ARG A 56 -4.20 13.11 11.29
CA ARG A 56 -4.77 14.46 11.41
C ARG A 56 -4.84 14.90 12.86
N ARG A 57 -4.88 16.23 13.08
CA ARG A 57 -5.04 16.84 14.41
C ARG A 57 -6.26 16.34 15.18
N ASP A 58 -7.36 16.04 14.51
CA ASP A 58 -8.58 15.54 15.14
C ASP A 58 -8.52 14.04 15.45
N GLY A 59 -7.41 13.35 15.13
CA GLY A 59 -7.23 11.91 15.30
C GLY A 59 -7.74 11.05 14.14
N GLY A 60 -8.23 11.65 13.05
CA GLY A 60 -8.47 10.94 11.79
C GLY A 60 -7.16 10.52 11.12
N VAL A 61 -7.23 9.57 10.19
CA VAL A 61 -6.06 9.07 9.46
C VAL A 61 -6.22 9.31 7.97
N GLN A 62 -5.19 9.85 7.33
CA GLN A 62 -5.07 9.90 5.88
C GLN A 62 -4.24 8.71 5.41
N LEU A 63 -4.77 7.96 4.46
CA LEU A 63 -4.16 6.77 3.87
C LEU A 63 -3.78 7.05 2.40
N ALA A 64 -2.50 6.90 2.09
CA ALA A 64 -2.00 6.91 0.73
C ALA A 64 -2.58 5.74 -0.07
N MET A 65 -3.36 6.04 -1.11
CA MET A 65 -4.10 5.06 -1.89
C MET A 65 -3.59 4.96 -3.33
N PRO A 66 -2.62 4.07 -3.62
CA PRO A 66 -2.06 3.97 -4.97
C PRO A 66 -2.91 3.19 -5.96
N ARG A 67 -3.99 2.54 -5.51
CA ARG A 67 -4.85 1.69 -6.35
C ARG A 67 -5.97 2.50 -6.98
N SER A 68 -6.23 2.23 -8.25
CA SER A 68 -7.39 2.80 -8.97
C SER A 68 -8.66 2.05 -8.60
N GLU A 69 -9.72 2.79 -8.31
CA GLU A 69 -11.04 2.23 -8.01
C GLU A 69 -11.96 2.36 -9.23
N MET A 70 -12.50 1.23 -9.68
CA MET A 70 -13.25 1.11 -10.94
C MET A 70 -14.58 0.37 -10.75
N GLY A 71 -14.97 0.05 -9.51
CA GLY A 71 -16.16 -0.73 -9.19
C GLY A 71 -15.88 -1.87 -8.22
N GLN A 72 -14.65 -2.37 -8.19
CA GLN A 72 -14.27 -3.57 -7.44
C GLN A 72 -14.22 -3.39 -5.91
N GLY A 73 -14.11 -2.16 -5.40
CA GLY A 73 -14.11 -1.88 -3.96
C GLY A 73 -12.74 -2.00 -3.28
N VAL A 74 -11.66 -1.82 -4.04
CA VAL A 74 -10.29 -1.87 -3.53
C VAL A 74 -10.04 -0.77 -2.49
N HIS A 75 -10.61 0.42 -2.68
CA HIS A 75 -10.47 1.54 -1.74
C HIS A 75 -11.02 1.18 -0.35
N THR A 76 -12.21 0.58 -0.32
CA THR A 76 -12.84 0.13 0.93
C THR A 76 -12.05 -1.03 1.55
N ALA A 77 -11.69 -2.04 0.73
CA ALA A 77 -10.97 -3.21 1.22
C ALA A 77 -9.64 -2.86 1.88
N LEU A 78 -8.85 -1.99 1.24
CA LEU A 78 -7.55 -1.55 1.73
C LEU A 78 -7.65 -0.61 2.94
N ALA A 79 -8.66 0.28 2.95
CA ALA A 79 -8.93 1.12 4.11
C ALA A 79 -9.34 0.29 5.35
N LEU A 80 -10.09 -0.80 5.16
CA LEU A 80 -10.45 -1.73 6.25
C LEU A 80 -9.23 -2.39 6.88
N LEU A 81 -8.19 -2.74 6.11
CA LEU A 81 -6.95 -3.30 6.66
C LEU A 81 -6.29 -2.33 7.63
N VAL A 82 -6.24 -1.05 7.25
CA VAL A 82 -5.63 0.02 8.06
C VAL A 82 -6.51 0.35 9.26
N ALA A 83 -7.82 0.46 9.06
CA ALA A 83 -8.81 0.70 10.11
C ALA A 83 -8.77 -0.40 11.19
N GLU A 84 -8.67 -1.67 10.77
CA GLU A 84 -8.52 -2.81 11.66
C GLU A 84 -7.26 -2.69 12.51
N GLU A 85 -6.09 -2.56 11.87
CA GLU A 85 -4.83 -2.50 12.59
C GLU A 85 -4.75 -1.28 13.52
N LEU A 86 -5.37 -0.14 13.18
CA LEU A 86 -5.37 1.05 14.01
C LEU A 86 -6.49 1.10 15.07
N ASP A 87 -7.40 0.11 15.13
CA ASP A 87 -8.66 0.22 15.91
C ASP A 87 -9.39 1.54 15.65
N LEU A 88 -9.53 1.91 14.38
CA LEU A 88 -10.27 3.09 13.95
C LEU A 88 -11.55 2.67 13.22
N PRO A 89 -12.65 3.42 13.37
CA PRO A 89 -13.80 3.29 12.46
C PRO A 89 -13.37 3.60 11.03
N LEU A 90 -13.87 2.83 10.07
CA LEU A 90 -13.59 3.06 8.64
C LEU A 90 -13.86 4.51 8.21
N ALA A 91 -14.91 5.15 8.73
CA ALA A 91 -15.27 6.54 8.44
C ALA A 91 -14.22 7.58 8.91
N ARG A 92 -13.25 7.18 9.74
CA ARG A 92 -12.14 8.03 10.20
C ARG A 92 -10.89 7.88 9.32
N ILE A 93 -10.96 7.06 8.27
CA ILE A 93 -9.94 6.94 7.23
C ILE A 93 -10.32 7.81 6.04
N GLU A 94 -9.44 8.74 5.69
CA GLU A 94 -9.53 9.58 4.51
C GLU A 94 -8.51 9.10 3.48
N LEU A 95 -8.92 8.89 2.23
CA LEU A 95 -8.02 8.43 1.18
C LEU A 95 -7.37 9.63 0.51
N ILE A 96 -6.05 9.58 0.35
CA ILE A 96 -5.29 10.61 -0.36
C ILE A 96 -4.53 9.97 -1.53
N ALA A 97 -4.36 10.74 -2.60
CA ALA A 97 -3.47 10.34 -3.69
C ALA A 97 -2.02 10.30 -3.16
N PRO A 98 -1.28 9.20 -3.37
CA PRO A 98 0.14 9.19 -3.08
C PRO A 98 0.92 10.05 -4.09
N GLY A 99 2.11 10.50 -3.68
CA GLY A 99 3.10 10.98 -4.63
C GLY A 99 3.62 9.87 -5.55
N HIS A 100 4.51 10.24 -6.47
CA HIS A 100 5.22 9.26 -7.30
C HIS A 100 6.40 8.67 -6.53
N ASP A 101 6.29 7.40 -6.14
CA ASP A 101 7.38 6.64 -5.51
C ASP A 101 7.26 5.14 -5.80
N THR A 102 8.40 4.44 -5.89
CA THR A 102 8.44 3.01 -6.19
C THR A 102 7.85 2.14 -5.07
N LEU A 103 7.76 2.66 -3.84
CA LEU A 103 7.06 2.08 -2.69
C LEU A 103 5.66 1.56 -3.02
N TYR A 104 4.96 2.32 -3.86
CA TYR A 104 3.57 2.09 -4.25
C TYR A 104 3.40 1.09 -5.40
N GLY A 105 4.50 0.53 -5.92
CA GLY A 105 4.50 -0.47 -6.97
C GLY A 105 3.68 -1.72 -6.61
N ASN A 106 3.06 -2.32 -7.62
CA ASN A 106 2.37 -3.61 -7.53
C ASN A 106 3.34 -4.74 -7.87
N VAL A 107 3.96 -5.32 -6.85
CA VAL A 107 4.95 -6.39 -7.02
C VAL A 107 4.26 -7.68 -7.47
N ALA A 108 3.05 -7.93 -6.99
CA ALA A 108 2.32 -9.16 -7.31
C ALA A 108 2.04 -9.33 -8.81
N VAL A 109 1.87 -8.25 -9.58
CA VAL A 109 1.71 -8.34 -11.06
C VAL A 109 2.89 -9.04 -11.72
N MET A 110 4.12 -8.68 -11.32
CA MET A 110 5.32 -9.29 -11.89
C MET A 110 5.50 -10.73 -11.40
N LEU A 111 5.14 -11.01 -10.14
CA LEU A 111 5.21 -12.36 -9.60
C LEU A 111 4.23 -13.32 -10.27
N MET A 112 3.02 -12.86 -10.60
CA MET A 112 2.02 -13.66 -11.32
C MET A 112 2.41 -13.92 -12.78
N SER A 113 3.37 -13.16 -13.32
CA SER A 113 3.86 -13.32 -14.69
C SER A 113 5.00 -14.34 -14.80
N LEU A 114 5.46 -14.89 -13.68
CA LEU A 114 6.51 -15.92 -13.69
C LEU A 114 5.98 -17.21 -14.32
N PRO A 115 6.78 -17.89 -15.17
CA PRO A 115 6.40 -19.16 -15.80
C PRO A 115 6.55 -20.32 -14.80
N VAL A 116 5.86 -20.23 -13.67
CA VAL A 116 5.84 -21.25 -12.62
C VAL A 116 4.43 -21.81 -12.49
N HIS A 117 4.32 -23.11 -12.29
CA HIS A 117 3.02 -23.75 -12.07
C HIS A 117 2.40 -23.23 -10.76
N PRO A 118 1.08 -22.95 -10.70
CA PRO A 118 0.43 -22.44 -9.48
C PRO A 118 0.71 -23.28 -8.23
N ASP A 119 0.61 -24.62 -8.34
CA ASP A 119 0.87 -25.56 -7.24
C ASP A 119 2.30 -25.44 -6.68
N SER A 120 3.27 -25.03 -7.51
CA SER A 120 4.65 -24.83 -7.09
C SER A 120 4.85 -23.56 -6.26
N THR A 121 3.80 -22.77 -6.04
CA THR A 121 3.80 -21.57 -5.19
C THR A 121 2.97 -21.74 -3.92
N GLU A 122 2.35 -22.91 -3.74
CA GLU A 122 1.58 -23.19 -2.54
C GLU A 122 2.49 -23.46 -1.33
N PRO A 123 2.07 -23.05 -0.12
CA PRO A 123 2.79 -23.36 1.11
C PRO A 123 3.07 -24.87 1.23
N GLY A 124 4.35 -25.24 1.37
CA GLY A 124 4.79 -26.63 1.50
C GLY A 124 5.19 -27.33 0.19
N HIS A 125 4.82 -26.79 -0.97
CA HIS A 125 5.16 -27.34 -2.29
C HIS A 125 6.19 -26.50 -3.07
N GLU A 126 6.58 -25.34 -2.54
CA GLU A 126 7.51 -24.44 -3.20
C GLU A 126 8.96 -24.97 -3.19
N SER A 127 9.52 -25.15 -4.38
CA SER A 127 10.94 -25.50 -4.51
C SER A 127 11.84 -24.30 -4.20
N LYS A 128 13.06 -24.56 -3.70
CA LYS A 128 14.06 -23.50 -3.43
C LYS A 128 14.36 -22.63 -4.66
N ALA A 129 14.29 -23.21 -5.87
CA ALA A 129 14.51 -22.48 -7.12
C ALA A 129 13.36 -21.49 -7.40
N VAL A 130 12.11 -21.90 -7.18
CA VAL A 130 10.93 -21.03 -7.34
C VAL A 130 10.96 -19.91 -6.31
N ALA A 131 11.28 -20.23 -5.04
CA ALA A 131 11.42 -19.23 -3.99
C ALA A 131 12.51 -18.20 -4.32
N ALA A 132 13.68 -18.65 -4.79
CA ALA A 132 14.77 -17.76 -5.21
C ALA A 132 14.38 -16.87 -6.41
N GLY A 133 13.69 -17.44 -7.41
CA GLY A 133 13.19 -16.71 -8.57
C GLY A 133 12.16 -15.64 -8.18
N ARG A 134 11.19 -15.98 -7.34
CA ARG A 134 10.19 -15.03 -6.80
C ARG A 134 10.83 -13.94 -5.97
N TRP A 135 11.81 -14.28 -5.14
CA TRP A 135 12.55 -13.30 -4.36
C TRP A 135 13.34 -12.32 -5.28
N MET A 136 13.95 -12.81 -6.36
CA MET A 136 14.69 -11.99 -7.31
C MET A 136 13.74 -11.04 -8.08
N VAL A 137 12.64 -11.58 -8.60
CA VAL A 137 11.62 -10.76 -9.28
C VAL A 137 11.00 -9.75 -8.33
N SER A 138 10.74 -10.12 -7.08
CA SER A 138 10.24 -9.19 -6.06
C SER A 138 11.18 -8.00 -5.86
N LYS A 139 12.49 -8.22 -5.87
CA LYS A 139 13.47 -7.13 -5.76
C LYS A 139 13.41 -6.21 -6.97
N ILE A 140 13.49 -6.77 -8.18
CA ILE A 140 13.44 -5.99 -9.42
C ILE A 140 12.15 -5.17 -9.50
N ALA A 141 11.01 -5.81 -9.20
CA ALA A 141 9.70 -5.15 -9.21
C ALA A 141 9.62 -3.97 -8.24
N ARG A 142 10.20 -4.09 -7.04
CA ARG A 142 10.29 -2.99 -6.06
C ARG A 142 11.14 -1.83 -6.56
N GLU A 143 12.17 -2.09 -7.36
CA GLU A 143 12.98 -1.02 -7.97
C GLU A 143 12.28 -0.33 -9.13
N LEU A 144 11.51 -1.07 -9.93
CA LEU A 144 10.77 -0.51 -11.07
C LEU A 144 9.55 0.29 -10.65
N GLY A 145 8.91 -0.03 -9.51
CA GLY A 145 7.81 0.76 -8.97
C GLY A 145 6.56 0.79 -9.84
N ILE A 146 6.32 -0.25 -10.65
CA ILE A 146 5.18 -0.29 -11.58
C ILE A 146 3.87 -0.27 -10.79
N ASN A 147 3.18 0.86 -10.80
CA ASN A 147 1.90 1.00 -10.13
C ASN A 147 0.75 0.78 -11.12
N MET A 148 0.06 -0.35 -10.98
CA MET A 148 -1.12 -0.66 -11.77
C MET A 148 -2.18 -1.41 -10.94
N THR A 149 -3.44 -1.26 -11.35
CA THR A 149 -4.57 -2.06 -10.86
C THR A 149 -5.00 -3.01 -11.97
N GLY A 150 -4.77 -4.32 -11.78
CA GLY A 150 -5.11 -5.35 -12.75
C GLY A 150 -4.72 -6.75 -12.27
N GLY A 151 -5.10 -7.79 -13.01
CA GLY A 151 -4.71 -9.19 -12.73
C GLY A 151 -5.11 -9.72 -11.35
N SER A 152 -6.16 -9.16 -10.73
CA SER A 152 -6.61 -9.52 -9.38
C SER A 152 -5.55 -9.38 -8.28
N THR A 153 -4.55 -8.50 -8.50
CA THR A 153 -3.38 -8.39 -7.61
C THR A 153 -3.47 -7.30 -6.55
N SER A 154 -4.45 -6.39 -6.63
CA SER A 154 -4.42 -5.16 -5.83
C SER A 154 -4.48 -5.41 -4.31
N VAL A 155 -5.38 -6.29 -3.86
CA VAL A 155 -5.47 -6.68 -2.45
C VAL A 155 -4.34 -7.63 -2.08
N ALA A 156 -4.01 -8.60 -2.93
CA ALA A 156 -2.93 -9.56 -2.69
C ALA A 156 -1.57 -8.88 -2.45
N ASP A 157 -1.24 -7.85 -3.24
CA ASP A 157 0.00 -7.10 -3.09
C ASP A 157 0.01 -6.20 -1.84
N ALA A 158 -1.11 -5.54 -1.56
CA ALA A 158 -1.21 -4.53 -0.51
C ALA A 158 -1.59 -5.09 0.87
N TRP A 159 -1.97 -6.38 0.94
CA TRP A 159 -2.43 -7.04 2.16
C TRP A 159 -1.46 -6.88 3.33
N GLU A 160 -0.21 -7.31 3.16
CA GLU A 160 0.79 -7.18 4.22
C GLU A 160 1.34 -5.75 4.35
N PRO A 161 1.73 -5.05 3.28
CA PRO A 161 2.33 -3.73 3.39
C PRO A 161 1.44 -2.73 4.14
N MET A 162 0.14 -2.70 3.85
CA MET A 162 -0.78 -1.76 4.51
C MET A 162 -1.01 -2.11 5.97
N ARG A 163 -1.12 -3.41 6.29
CA ARG A 163 -1.25 -3.85 7.68
C ARG A 163 0.01 -3.55 8.48
N TRP A 164 1.20 -3.76 7.90
CA TRP A 164 2.47 -3.42 8.53
C TRP A 164 2.64 -1.91 8.72
N ALA A 165 2.23 -1.10 7.73
CA ALA A 165 2.24 0.35 7.86
C ALA A 165 1.34 0.80 9.02
N ALA A 166 0.14 0.24 9.13
CA ALA A 166 -0.81 0.53 10.19
C ALA A 166 -0.34 0.03 11.57
N ALA A 167 0.19 -1.18 11.67
CA ALA A 167 0.75 -1.72 12.91
C ALA A 167 1.97 -0.92 13.38
N SER A 168 2.83 -0.48 12.46
CA SER A 168 3.97 0.40 12.76
C SER A 168 3.48 1.76 13.27
N ALA A 169 2.50 2.38 12.61
CA ALA A 169 1.90 3.63 13.06
C ALA A 169 1.25 3.49 14.45
N ARG A 170 0.51 2.40 14.70
CA ARG A 170 -0.05 2.07 16.03
C ARG A 170 1.06 1.99 17.08
N ALA A 171 2.14 1.27 16.81
CA ALA A 171 3.24 1.10 17.74
C ALA A 171 3.93 2.45 18.06
N GLN A 172 4.12 3.32 17.05
CA GLN A 172 4.66 4.67 17.27
C GLN A 172 3.75 5.51 18.17
N LEU A 173 2.43 5.49 17.93
CA LEU A 173 1.43 6.23 18.72
C LEU A 173 1.34 5.72 20.16
N VAL A 174 1.34 4.40 20.34
CA VAL A 174 1.34 3.77 21.67
C VAL A 174 2.65 4.06 22.39
N GLY A 175 3.80 3.98 21.72
CA GLY A 175 5.10 4.33 22.30
C GLY A 175 5.18 5.80 22.73
N ALA A 176 4.58 6.70 21.97
CA ALA A 176 4.49 8.12 22.32
C ALA A 176 3.63 8.34 23.58
N ALA A 177 2.45 7.71 23.65
CA ALA A 177 1.59 7.77 24.84
C ALA A 177 2.28 7.18 26.07
N ALA A 178 2.86 5.99 25.93
CA ALA A 178 3.59 5.30 26.98
C ALA A 178 4.75 6.15 27.52
N SER A 179 5.52 6.77 26.63
CA SER A 179 6.60 7.69 26.99
C SER A 179 6.07 8.93 27.73
N ARG A 180 4.97 9.52 27.24
CA ARG A 180 4.31 10.66 27.88
C ARG A 180 3.80 10.34 29.28
N TRP A 181 3.34 9.11 29.51
CA TRP A 181 2.81 8.64 30.80
C TRP A 181 3.86 7.98 31.69
N GLN A 182 5.10 7.82 31.20
CA GLN A 182 6.17 7.09 31.87
C GLN A 182 5.74 5.66 32.26
N ARG A 183 5.11 4.96 31.32
CA ARG A 183 4.59 3.59 31.50
C ARG A 183 5.08 2.66 30.40
N PRO A 184 5.09 1.34 30.64
CA PRO A 184 5.35 0.36 29.59
C PRO A 184 4.29 0.44 28.45
N PRO A 185 4.69 0.39 27.17
CA PRO A 185 3.76 0.34 26.04
C PRO A 185 2.73 -0.79 26.12
N GLN A 186 3.07 -1.90 26.77
CA GLN A 186 2.20 -3.07 26.93
C GLN A 186 1.00 -2.81 27.85
N GLU A 187 1.07 -1.80 28.71
CA GLU A 187 -0.05 -1.38 29.57
C GLU A 187 -1.05 -0.46 28.84
N CYS A 188 -0.72 -0.05 27.61
CA CYS A 188 -1.55 0.81 26.79
C CYS A 188 -2.36 -0.02 25.79
N VAL A 189 -3.66 0.27 25.68
CA VAL A 189 -4.58 -0.34 24.71
C VAL A 189 -5.09 0.73 23.76
N VAL A 190 -5.26 0.38 22.49
CA VAL A 190 -5.90 1.25 21.50
C VAL A 190 -7.35 0.83 21.34
N ASP A 191 -8.26 1.78 21.41
CA ASP A 191 -9.67 1.56 21.12
C ASP A 191 -10.26 2.81 20.48
N ASN A 192 -10.90 2.62 19.32
CA ASN A 192 -11.58 3.67 18.57
C ASN A 192 -10.71 4.93 18.28
N GLY A 193 -9.44 4.72 17.90
CA GLY A 193 -8.47 5.80 17.64
C GLY A 193 -7.94 6.53 18.88
N VAL A 194 -8.16 5.97 20.07
CA VAL A 194 -7.71 6.51 21.34
C VAL A 194 -6.79 5.51 22.03
N VAL A 195 -5.60 5.96 22.42
CA VAL A 195 -4.70 5.18 23.29
C VAL A 195 -5.16 5.38 24.73
N ARG A 196 -5.27 4.30 25.50
CA ARG A 196 -5.79 4.30 26.88
C ARG A 196 -4.87 3.50 27.80
N HIS A 197 -4.72 3.97 29.03
CA HIS A 197 -4.07 3.25 30.12
C HIS A 197 -5.10 2.94 31.21
N ALA A 198 -5.62 1.70 31.24
CA ALA A 198 -6.81 1.36 32.02
C ALA A 198 -6.65 1.60 33.53
N SER A 199 -5.51 1.24 34.11
CA SER A 199 -5.27 1.36 35.56
C SER A 199 -5.12 2.80 36.06
N LEU A 200 -4.76 3.75 35.18
CA LEU A 200 -4.53 5.15 35.54
C LEU A 200 -5.61 6.09 34.99
N GLY A 201 -6.56 5.57 34.21
CA GLY A 201 -7.60 6.39 33.56
C GLY A 201 -7.06 7.40 32.54
N LEU A 202 -5.81 7.24 32.08
CA LEU A 202 -5.20 8.14 31.11
C LEU A 202 -5.65 7.79 29.69
N SER A 203 -5.87 8.81 28.86
CA SER A 203 -6.18 8.62 27.45
C SER A 203 -5.70 9.78 26.61
N ALA A 204 -5.36 9.51 25.36
CA ALA A 204 -5.03 10.51 24.35
C ALA A 204 -5.44 9.99 22.96
N HIS A 205 -6.08 10.83 22.15
CA HIS A 205 -6.42 10.45 20.78
C HIS A 205 -5.19 10.55 19.87
N PHE A 206 -5.21 9.89 18.71
CA PHE A 206 -4.04 9.85 17.82
C PHE A 206 -3.47 11.22 17.44
N GLY A 207 -4.33 12.21 17.15
CA GLY A 207 -3.89 13.57 16.83
C GLY A 207 -3.06 14.27 17.92
N GLU A 208 -3.29 13.96 19.21
CA GLU A 208 -2.48 14.49 20.33
C GLU A 208 -1.10 13.86 20.41
N LEU A 209 -0.97 12.63 19.91
CA LEU A 209 0.25 11.81 19.99
C LEU A 209 1.08 11.87 18.72
N ALA A 210 0.50 12.31 17.60
CA ALA A 210 1.09 12.20 16.27
C ALA A 210 2.45 12.90 16.15
N ALA A 211 2.57 14.10 16.71
CA ALA A 211 3.82 14.86 16.68
C ALA A 211 4.93 14.18 17.50
N ASP A 212 4.59 13.61 18.65
CA ASP A 212 5.52 12.90 19.53
C ASP A 212 5.95 11.57 18.87
N ALA A 213 4.99 10.84 18.29
CA ALA A 213 5.20 9.61 17.54
C ALA A 213 6.15 9.81 16.36
N ALA A 214 5.98 10.89 15.59
CA ALA A 214 6.83 11.23 14.44
C ALA A 214 8.25 11.69 14.83
N ARG A 215 8.49 12.10 16.07
CA ARG A 215 9.85 12.37 16.58
C ARG A 215 10.51 11.11 17.13
N ALA A 216 9.71 10.20 17.67
CA ALA A 216 10.17 8.94 18.25
C ALA A 216 10.48 7.85 17.21
N THR A 217 10.27 8.09 15.91
CA THR A 217 10.51 7.13 14.81
C THR A 217 11.93 6.57 14.75
N GLN A 218 12.93 7.25 15.33
CA GLN A 218 14.29 6.70 15.49
C GLN A 218 14.41 5.68 16.64
N ALA A 219 13.41 5.60 17.52
CA ALA A 219 13.43 4.86 18.79
C ALA A 219 12.26 3.88 18.97
N VAL A 220 11.61 3.42 17.90
CA VAL A 220 10.71 2.24 17.99
C VAL A 220 11.58 0.98 18.17
N SER A 221 12.14 0.83 19.37
CA SER A 221 12.98 -0.29 19.81
C SER A 221 12.13 -1.50 20.26
N GLY A 222 10.83 -1.49 19.97
CA GLY A 222 9.90 -2.58 20.27
C GLY A 222 9.58 -3.41 19.04
N GLU A 223 9.37 -4.70 19.24
CA GLU A 223 8.92 -5.62 18.19
C GLU A 223 7.48 -5.23 17.78
N VAL A 224 7.28 -4.87 16.51
CA VAL A 224 5.96 -4.56 15.96
C VAL A 224 5.31 -5.85 15.51
N HIS A 225 4.07 -6.10 15.94
CA HIS A 225 3.29 -7.26 15.51
C HIS A 225 1.99 -6.85 14.83
N LEU A 226 1.59 -7.59 13.80
CA LEU A 226 0.25 -7.49 13.23
C LEU A 226 -0.78 -8.07 14.20
N LYS A 227 -2.02 -7.59 14.13
CA LYS A 227 -3.11 -8.25 14.87
C LYS A 227 -3.32 -9.68 14.35
N PRO A 228 -3.42 -10.69 15.24
CA PRO A 228 -3.80 -12.03 14.82
C PRO A 228 -5.24 -12.03 14.30
N ALA A 229 -5.56 -12.97 13.41
CA ALA A 229 -6.90 -13.06 12.81
C ALA A 229 -8.03 -13.16 13.87
N ALA A 230 -7.76 -13.83 14.99
CA ALA A 230 -8.70 -13.94 16.10
C ALA A 230 -9.04 -12.60 16.79
N ALA A 231 -8.20 -11.57 16.62
CA ALA A 231 -8.43 -10.23 17.16
C ALA A 231 -9.12 -9.28 16.18
N TRP A 232 -9.42 -9.71 14.95
CA TRP A 232 -10.03 -8.85 13.96
C TRP A 232 -11.49 -8.52 14.29
N ARG A 233 -11.84 -7.24 14.21
CA ARG A 233 -13.17 -6.70 14.50
C ARG A 233 -13.93 -6.24 13.25
N GLN A 234 -13.23 -5.89 12.19
CA GLN A 234 -13.72 -5.32 10.93
C GLN A 234 -13.39 -6.23 9.73
N ILE A 235 -12.20 -6.81 9.66
CA ILE A 235 -11.83 -7.71 8.56
C ILE A 235 -12.72 -8.96 8.59
N GLY A 236 -13.25 -9.33 7.42
CA GLY A 236 -14.15 -10.49 7.26
C GLY A 236 -15.61 -10.22 7.67
N ARG A 237 -15.94 -8.99 8.09
CA ARG A 237 -17.32 -8.58 8.39
C ARG A 237 -17.91 -7.71 7.27
N PRO A 238 -19.23 -7.73 7.08
CA PRO A 238 -19.89 -6.79 6.16
C PRO A 238 -19.59 -5.34 6.56
N ALA A 239 -19.20 -4.52 5.57
CA ALA A 239 -18.95 -3.10 5.76
C ALA A 239 -19.61 -2.31 4.63
N HIS A 240 -20.08 -1.10 4.95
CA HIS A 240 -20.54 -0.17 3.93
C HIS A 240 -19.34 0.33 3.12
N ARG A 241 -19.48 0.26 1.80
CA ARG A 241 -18.46 0.76 0.88
C ARG A 241 -18.38 2.28 0.95
N LEU A 242 -17.15 2.80 1.07
CA LEU A 242 -16.86 4.24 1.10
C LEU A 242 -17.36 4.95 -0.16
N ASP A 243 -17.34 4.25 -1.29
CA ASP A 243 -17.65 4.74 -2.62
C ASP A 243 -19.04 4.35 -3.14
N ALA A 244 -19.86 3.65 -2.35
CA ALA A 244 -21.16 3.16 -2.80
C ALA A 244 -22.12 4.29 -3.19
N ALA A 245 -22.27 5.32 -2.35
CA ALA A 245 -23.25 6.38 -2.57
C ALA A 245 -23.03 7.09 -3.91
N VAL A 246 -21.79 7.56 -4.15
CA VAL A 246 -21.42 8.30 -5.37
C VAL A 246 -21.47 7.42 -6.63
N LYS A 247 -21.34 6.11 -6.51
CA LYS A 247 -21.46 5.18 -7.64
C LYS A 247 -22.92 4.87 -7.97
N SER A 248 -23.77 4.73 -6.95
CA SER A 248 -25.18 4.44 -7.13
C SER A 248 -25.97 5.62 -7.71
N ASP A 249 -25.55 6.86 -7.46
CA ASP A 249 -26.20 8.06 -7.98
C ASP A 249 -25.51 8.69 -9.20
N GLY A 250 -24.48 8.02 -9.74
CA GLY A 250 -23.79 8.44 -10.96
C GLY A 250 -22.84 9.63 -10.81
N ARG A 251 -22.56 10.10 -9.60
CA ARG A 251 -21.59 11.19 -9.36
C ARG A 251 -20.13 10.75 -9.43
N ALA A 252 -19.86 9.45 -9.36
CA ALA A 252 -18.51 8.92 -9.48
C ALA A 252 -17.93 9.25 -10.86
N VAL A 253 -16.74 9.85 -10.88
CA VAL A 253 -16.01 10.20 -12.09
C VAL A 253 -14.88 9.19 -12.29
N PHE A 254 -14.86 8.57 -13.47
CA PHE A 254 -13.83 7.65 -13.91
C PHE A 254 -13.05 8.25 -15.09
N GLY A 255 -11.91 7.64 -15.45
CA GLY A 255 -11.10 8.12 -16.58
C GLY A 255 -11.87 8.17 -17.91
N GLN A 256 -12.88 7.30 -18.09
CA GLN A 256 -13.76 7.31 -19.26
C GLN A 256 -14.73 8.49 -19.32
N ASP A 257 -14.94 9.19 -18.20
CA ASP A 257 -15.86 10.33 -18.10
C ASP A 257 -15.19 11.65 -18.48
N VAL A 258 -13.87 11.63 -18.74
CA VAL A 258 -13.14 12.80 -19.25
C VAL A 258 -13.72 13.19 -20.61
N ARG A 259 -14.11 14.46 -20.73
CA ARG A 259 -14.60 15.09 -21.97
C ARG A 259 -13.71 16.27 -22.30
N LEU A 260 -13.00 16.20 -23.44
CA LEU A 260 -12.17 17.30 -23.93
C LEU A 260 -12.97 18.15 -24.94
N PRO A 261 -12.64 19.45 -25.11
CA PRO A 261 -13.20 20.25 -26.19
C PRO A 261 -13.00 19.57 -27.55
N ASN A 262 -14.06 19.50 -28.35
CA ASN A 262 -14.06 18.85 -29.68
C ASN A 262 -13.76 17.33 -29.68
N MET A 263 -13.93 16.64 -28.54
CA MET A 263 -13.80 15.18 -28.48
C MET A 263 -14.87 14.51 -29.36
N VAL A 264 -14.42 13.78 -30.39
CA VAL A 264 -15.28 12.92 -31.21
C VAL A 264 -15.55 11.61 -30.48
N TYR A 265 -16.73 11.01 -30.71
CA TYR A 265 -17.15 9.75 -30.11
C TYR A 265 -17.19 8.66 -31.18
N ALA A 266 -16.64 7.49 -30.85
CA ALA A 266 -16.76 6.29 -31.67
C ALA A 266 -17.49 5.20 -30.87
N ALA A 267 -18.30 4.39 -31.56
CA ALA A 267 -18.95 3.23 -31.00
C ALA A 267 -18.62 2.00 -31.86
N VAL A 268 -18.31 0.88 -31.21
CA VAL A 268 -18.10 -0.38 -31.93
C VAL A 268 -19.46 -0.93 -32.35
N ARG A 269 -19.69 -1.03 -33.66
CA ARG A 269 -20.84 -1.74 -34.21
C ARG A 269 -20.49 -3.22 -34.33
N HIS A 270 -20.93 -4.02 -33.36
CA HIS A 270 -20.74 -5.47 -33.41
C HIS A 270 -21.53 -6.10 -34.56
N SER A 271 -20.98 -7.15 -35.17
CA SER A 271 -21.72 -7.99 -36.11
C SER A 271 -22.97 -8.58 -35.43
N PRO A 272 -24.14 -8.56 -36.07
CA PRO A 272 -25.34 -9.19 -35.53
C PRO A 272 -25.26 -10.73 -35.53
N ALA A 273 -24.29 -11.30 -36.25
CA ALA A 273 -24.04 -12.74 -36.31
C ALA A 273 -22.68 -13.10 -35.69
N LEU A 274 -22.65 -14.23 -34.99
CA LEU A 274 -21.41 -14.85 -34.48
C LEU A 274 -20.47 -15.14 -35.67
N ALA A 275 -19.19 -14.82 -35.54
CA ALA A 275 -18.18 -14.97 -36.60
C ALA A 275 -18.45 -14.19 -37.91
N GLY A 276 -19.33 -13.18 -37.88
CA GLY A 276 -19.53 -12.29 -39.03
C GLY A 276 -18.25 -11.53 -39.37
N ALA A 277 -17.86 -11.55 -40.65
CA ALA A 277 -16.73 -10.80 -41.17
C ALA A 277 -17.20 -9.43 -41.68
N LEU A 278 -16.34 -8.41 -41.56
CA LEU A 278 -16.58 -7.10 -42.18
C LEU A 278 -16.32 -7.23 -43.69
N PRO A 279 -17.32 -7.06 -44.57
CA PRO A 279 -17.13 -7.28 -46.00
C PRO A 279 -16.35 -6.15 -46.68
N ALA A 280 -16.47 -4.90 -46.20
CA ALA A 280 -15.73 -3.74 -46.68
C ALA A 280 -15.70 -2.64 -45.59
N LEU A 281 -14.61 -1.88 -45.54
CA LEU A 281 -14.48 -0.66 -44.74
C LEU A 281 -14.39 0.53 -45.72
N ASP A 282 -15.28 1.51 -45.57
CA ASP A 282 -15.16 2.77 -46.29
C ASP A 282 -14.33 3.74 -45.43
N GLU A 283 -13.10 4.04 -45.88
CA GLU A 283 -12.15 4.92 -45.19
C GLU A 283 -12.37 6.41 -45.54
N ALA A 284 -13.34 6.74 -46.40
CA ALA A 284 -13.59 8.11 -46.85
C ALA A 284 -14.48 8.94 -45.90
N GLN A 285 -14.91 8.38 -44.76
CA GLN A 285 -15.66 9.07 -43.70
C GLN A 285 -14.89 9.16 -42.38
#